data_AF-A0AAP9UZ25-F1
#
_entry.id   AF-A0AAP9UZ25-F1
#
_cell.length_a   1.000
_cell.length_b   1.000
_cell.length_c   1.000
_cell.angle_alpha   90.00
_cell.angle_beta   90.00
_cell.angle_gamma   90.00
#
_symmetry.space_group_name_H-M   'P 1'
#
loop_
_entity.id
_entity.type
_entity.pdbx_description
1 polymer ?
#
loop_
_entity_poly.entity_id
_entity_poly.type
_entity_poly.pdbx_seq_one_letter_code
_entity_poly.pdbx_strand_id
1 'polypeptide(L)'
;MRIAVQVDGFDDALRRLERFGQDVEKRQVRSLRAGGNVLRDGMRAEVPVSEIDHKHIKDDIQVRQTPKKDRPIPNAISFDIGPGKETAWRAKFVHNGYVAKNGRFVRGNPFAVRAYRLKRVAINQAVMNEMRKGARS
;
A
#
# COMPACT_ATOMS: atom_id res chain seq x y z
N MET A 1 7.41 -3.16 -7.30
CA MET A 1 6.16 -3.88 -7.04
C MET A 1 5.16 -2.88 -6.53
N ARG A 2 4.04 -2.72 -7.22
CA ARG A 2 2.92 -1.87 -6.82
C ARG A 2 1.76 -2.81 -6.50
N ILE A 3 1.15 -2.68 -5.33
CA ILE A 3 -0.07 -3.41 -4.99
C ILE A 3 -1.21 -2.40 -5.06
N ALA A 4 -2.08 -2.56 -6.06
CA ALA A 4 -3.33 -1.83 -6.11
C ALA A 4 -4.30 -2.45 -5.10
N VAL A 5 -4.76 -1.67 -4.13
CA VAL A 5 -5.80 -2.10 -3.19
C VAL A 5 -7.15 -1.93 -3.87
N GLN A 6 -7.76 -3.04 -4.31
CA GLN A 6 -9.19 -3.09 -4.67
C GLN A 6 -9.97 -3.58 -3.45
N VAL A 7 -11.02 -2.85 -3.09
CA VAL A 7 -11.88 -3.16 -1.94
C VAL A 7 -13.26 -3.57 -2.48
N ASP A 8 -13.68 -4.79 -2.17
CA ASP A 8 -15.04 -5.25 -2.48
C ASP A 8 -16.06 -4.40 -1.68
N GLY A 9 -17.09 -3.85 -2.34
CA GLY A 9 -18.11 -2.98 -1.73
C GLY A 9 -17.80 -1.47 -1.76
N PHE A 10 -16.72 -1.07 -2.45
CA PHE A 10 -16.32 0.33 -2.60
C PHE A 10 -17.28 1.11 -3.52
N ASP A 11 -17.77 0.49 -4.58
CA ASP A 11 -18.68 1.13 -5.55
C ASP A 11 -20.06 1.46 -4.97
N ASP A 12 -20.62 0.58 -4.13
CA ASP A 12 -21.90 0.83 -3.46
C ASP A 12 -21.79 1.95 -2.40
N ALA A 13 -20.63 2.05 -1.73
CA ALA A 13 -20.35 3.13 -0.80
C ALA A 13 -20.21 4.48 -1.54
N LEU A 14 -19.54 4.48 -2.70
CA LEU A 14 -19.40 5.63 -3.60
C LEU A 14 -20.76 6.14 -4.10
N ARG A 15 -21.62 5.26 -4.62
CA ARG A 15 -22.96 5.64 -5.10
C ARG A 15 -23.89 6.17 -4.00
N ARG A 16 -23.70 5.74 -2.74
CA ARG A 16 -24.41 6.34 -1.60
C ARG A 16 -23.87 7.73 -1.30
N LEU A 17 -22.56 7.91 -1.32
CA LEU A 17 -21.90 9.20 -1.06
C LEU A 17 -22.22 10.27 -2.13
N GLU A 18 -22.29 9.88 -3.40
CA GLU A 18 -22.71 10.77 -4.51
C GLU A 18 -24.12 11.32 -4.31
N ARG A 19 -25.04 10.50 -3.77
CA ARG A 19 -26.42 10.92 -3.48
C ARG A 19 -26.54 11.95 -2.36
N PHE A 20 -25.52 12.10 -1.51
CA PHE A 20 -25.51 13.08 -0.42
C PHE A 20 -24.77 14.38 -0.78
N GLY A 21 -24.30 14.55 -2.03
CA GLY A 21 -23.61 15.78 -2.46
C GLY A 21 -22.31 16.07 -1.71
N GLN A 22 -21.76 15.08 -1.01
CA GLN A 22 -20.54 15.24 -0.22
C GLN A 22 -19.31 15.19 -1.12
N ASP A 23 -18.19 15.74 -0.63
CA ASP A 23 -16.90 15.81 -1.35
C ASP A 23 -16.28 14.40 -1.51
N VAL A 24 -16.87 13.60 -2.42
CA VAL A 24 -16.64 12.16 -2.62
C VAL A 24 -15.17 11.89 -2.94
N GLU A 25 -14.54 12.75 -3.75
CA GLU A 25 -13.14 12.61 -4.12
C GLU A 25 -12.22 12.72 -2.90
N LYS A 26 -12.38 13.73 -2.04
CA LYS A 26 -11.57 13.88 -0.82
C LYS A 26 -11.73 12.68 0.12
N ARG A 27 -12.92 12.10 0.17
CA ARG A 27 -13.19 10.90 0.99
C ARG A 27 -12.56 9.65 0.41
N GLN A 28 -12.63 9.49 -0.90
CA GLN A 28 -11.95 8.42 -1.62
C GLN A 28 -10.43 8.49 -1.38
N VAL A 29 -9.84 9.69 -1.44
CA VAL A 29 -8.42 9.91 -1.12
C VAL A 29 -8.09 9.51 0.33
N ARG A 30 -8.89 9.95 1.31
CA ARG A 30 -8.65 9.62 2.74
C ARG A 30 -8.78 8.14 3.03
N SER A 31 -9.82 7.49 2.52
CA SER A 31 -10.10 6.07 2.75
C SER A 31 -9.03 5.16 2.14
N LEU A 32 -8.62 5.42 0.89
CA LEU A 32 -7.54 4.67 0.24
C LEU A 32 -6.19 4.89 0.94
N ARG A 33 -5.91 6.12 1.41
CA ARG A 33 -4.72 6.41 2.21
C ARG A 33 -4.73 5.64 3.54
N ALA A 34 -5.88 5.52 4.20
CA ALA A 34 -6.00 4.75 5.43
C ALA A 34 -5.70 3.26 5.22
N GLY A 35 -6.25 2.66 4.16
CA GLY A 35 -5.88 1.29 3.76
C GLY A 35 -4.39 1.15 3.44
N GLY A 36 -3.81 2.13 2.71
CA GLY A 36 -2.38 2.17 2.42
C GLY A 36 -1.50 2.24 3.67
N ASN A 37 -1.92 2.98 4.70
CA ASN A 37 -1.19 3.07 5.98
C ASN A 37 -1.19 1.72 6.72
N VAL A 38 -2.31 1.00 6.74
CA VAL A 38 -2.37 -0.35 7.32
C VAL A 38 -1.43 -1.30 6.59
N LEU A 39 -1.40 -1.24 5.25
CA LEU A 39 -0.48 -2.05 4.46
C LEU A 39 0.99 -1.68 4.74
N ARG A 40 1.33 -0.39 4.79
CA ARG A 40 2.67 0.09 5.14
C ARG A 40 3.11 -0.50 6.48
N ASP A 41 2.27 -0.44 7.49
CA ASP A 41 2.61 -0.92 8.83
C ASP A 41 2.77 -2.45 8.85
N GLY A 42 1.95 -3.18 8.07
CA GLY A 42 2.18 -4.61 7.80
C GLY A 42 3.52 -4.89 7.12
N MET A 43 3.88 -4.11 6.11
CA MET A 43 5.17 -4.26 5.41
C MET A 43 6.36 -3.98 6.34
N ARG A 44 6.23 -3.01 7.24
CA ARG A 44 7.25 -2.68 8.25
C ARG A 44 7.47 -3.80 9.25
N ALA A 45 6.44 -4.56 9.59
CA ALA A 45 6.55 -5.72 10.47
C ALA A 45 7.20 -6.92 9.76
N GLU A 46 7.00 -7.05 8.44
CA GLU A 46 7.43 -8.22 7.67
C GLU A 46 8.83 -8.10 7.03
N VAL A 47 9.30 -6.87 6.85
CA VAL A 47 10.59 -6.61 6.20
C VAL A 47 11.75 -6.92 7.17
N PRO A 48 12.76 -7.68 6.73
CA PRO A 48 13.91 -7.97 7.58
C PRO A 48 14.74 -6.71 7.84
N VAL A 49 15.30 -6.63 9.04
CA VAL A 49 16.18 -5.56 9.50
C VAL A 49 17.54 -6.18 9.84
N SER A 50 18.62 -5.42 9.61
CA SER A 50 19.98 -5.82 9.94
C SER A 50 20.58 -4.84 10.94
N GLU A 51 21.52 -5.27 11.76
CA GLU A 51 22.22 -4.44 12.76
C GLU A 51 23.17 -3.38 12.17
N ILE A 52 23.35 -3.35 10.84
CA ILE A 52 24.20 -2.37 10.16
C ILE A 52 23.54 -0.99 10.24
N ASP A 53 24.31 0.01 10.65
CA ASP A 53 23.89 1.41 10.70
C ASP A 53 23.72 2.00 9.29
N HIS A 54 22.48 1.99 8.82
CA HIS A 54 22.02 2.67 7.61
C HIS A 54 20.51 2.87 7.70
N LYS A 55 19.94 3.63 6.76
CA LYS A 55 18.48 3.70 6.63
C LYS A 55 17.91 2.34 6.23
N HIS A 56 17.12 1.73 7.11
CA HIS A 56 16.48 0.45 6.82
C HIS A 56 15.26 0.62 5.93
N ILE A 57 14.95 -0.44 5.16
CA ILE A 57 13.73 -0.49 4.33
C ILE A 57 12.50 -0.25 5.21
N LYS A 58 12.48 -0.81 6.43
CA LYS A 58 11.43 -0.64 7.44
C LYS A 58 11.08 0.83 7.66
N ASP A 59 12.07 1.68 7.84
CA ASP A 59 11.84 3.09 8.17
C ASP A 59 11.46 3.90 6.94
N ASP A 60 11.87 3.45 5.76
CA ASP A 60 11.64 4.12 4.48
C ASP A 60 10.42 3.61 3.71
N ILE A 61 9.55 2.76 4.28
CA ILE A 61 8.27 2.40 3.63
C ILE A 61 7.27 3.56 3.74
N GLN A 62 6.74 3.99 2.60
CA GLN A 62 5.90 5.18 2.48
C GLN A 62 4.60 4.88 1.75
N VAL A 63 3.61 5.74 1.97
CA VAL A 63 2.33 5.77 1.26
C VAL A 63 2.26 7.07 0.49
N ARG A 64 2.21 6.98 -0.84
CA ARG A 64 2.18 8.15 -1.72
C ARG A 64 1.03 8.01 -2.70
N GLN A 65 0.34 9.11 -2.99
CA GLN A 65 -0.66 9.08 -4.05
C GLN A 65 0.06 8.91 -5.40
N THR A 66 -0.43 7.98 -6.22
CA THR A 66 0.16 7.70 -7.52
C THR A 66 -0.04 8.91 -8.45
N PRO A 67 1.04 9.46 -9.04
CA PRO A 67 0.94 10.56 -9.99
C PRO A 67 -0.03 10.23 -11.12
N LYS A 68 -0.76 11.22 -11.63
CA LYS A 68 -1.80 11.00 -12.67
C LYS A 68 -1.31 10.17 -13.86
N LYS A 69 -0.08 10.44 -14.33
CA LYS A 69 0.58 9.74 -15.44
C LYS A 69 0.94 8.27 -15.17
N ASP A 70 1.03 7.87 -13.91
CA ASP A 70 1.50 6.55 -13.48
C ASP A 70 0.37 5.67 -12.92
N ARG A 71 -0.88 6.16 -12.97
CA ARG A 71 -2.05 5.47 -12.44
C ARG A 71 -2.34 4.21 -13.26
N PRO A 72 -2.58 3.04 -12.62
CA PRO A 72 -2.94 1.82 -13.34
C PRO A 72 -4.24 1.92 -14.12
N ILE A 73 -5.19 2.71 -13.62
CA ILE A 73 -6.48 2.97 -14.25
C ILE A 73 -6.58 4.48 -14.48
N PRO A 74 -6.81 4.94 -15.72
CA PRO A 74 -7.01 6.36 -16.02
C PRO A 74 -8.08 6.97 -15.11
N ASN A 75 -7.82 8.16 -14.59
CA ASN A 75 -8.70 8.92 -13.68
C ASN A 75 -8.99 8.28 -12.30
N ALA A 76 -8.63 7.02 -12.05
CA ALA A 76 -8.82 6.40 -10.74
C ALA A 76 -7.78 6.89 -9.72
N ILE A 77 -8.23 7.24 -8.50
CA ILE A 77 -7.30 7.50 -7.40
C ILE A 77 -6.62 6.18 -7.01
N SER A 78 -5.29 6.19 -6.96
CA SER A 78 -4.48 5.06 -6.50
C SER A 78 -3.33 5.56 -5.63
N PHE A 79 -2.80 4.64 -4.82
CA PHE A 79 -1.68 4.90 -3.93
C PHE A 79 -0.58 3.87 -4.17
N ASP A 80 0.65 4.35 -4.23
CA ASP A 80 1.86 3.55 -4.18
C ASP A 80 2.24 3.34 -2.71
N ILE A 81 2.29 2.08 -2.28
CA ILE A 81 2.80 1.68 -0.97
C ILE A 81 4.09 0.89 -1.17
N GLY A 82 5.19 1.40 -0.63
CA GLY A 82 6.48 0.74 -0.77
C GLY A 82 7.66 1.55 -0.28
N PRO A 83 8.87 1.00 -0.41
CA PRO A 83 10.11 1.66 -0.01
C PRO A 83 10.34 2.96 -0.80
N GLY A 84 10.94 3.95 -0.15
CA GLY A 84 11.38 5.21 -0.73
C GLY A 84 12.56 5.02 -1.69
N LYS A 85 12.97 6.10 -2.36
CA LYS A 85 13.98 6.06 -3.43
C LYS A 85 15.32 5.48 -2.97
N GLU A 86 15.71 5.75 -1.72
CA GLU A 86 16.98 5.34 -1.13
C GLU A 86 17.05 3.83 -0.89
N THR A 87 15.95 3.23 -0.47
CA THR A 87 15.90 1.80 -0.11
C THR A 87 15.23 0.92 -1.17
N ALA A 88 14.57 1.51 -2.19
CA ALA A 88 13.83 0.80 -3.22
C ALA A 88 14.67 -0.19 -4.03
N TRP A 89 15.92 0.13 -4.33
CA TRP A 89 16.80 -0.77 -5.09
C TRP A 89 17.10 -2.05 -4.30
N ARG A 90 17.44 -1.93 -3.00
CA ARG A 90 17.75 -3.06 -2.13
C ARG A 90 16.51 -3.87 -1.77
N ALA A 91 15.38 -3.20 -1.60
CA ALA A 91 14.12 -3.87 -1.33
C ALA A 91 13.71 -4.84 -2.44
N LYS A 92 14.12 -4.61 -3.71
CA LYS A 92 13.88 -5.57 -4.80
C LYS A 92 14.60 -6.89 -4.54
N PHE A 93 15.86 -6.85 -4.11
CA PHE A 93 16.62 -8.05 -3.78
C PHE A 93 16.05 -8.79 -2.57
N VAL A 94 15.68 -8.02 -1.54
CA VAL A 94 15.03 -8.60 -0.35
C VAL A 94 13.68 -9.22 -0.71
N HIS A 95 12.89 -8.59 -1.57
CA HIS A 95 11.55 -9.06 -1.91
C HIS A 95 11.56 -10.24 -2.90
N ASN A 96 12.23 -10.07 -4.03
CA ASN A 96 12.20 -10.99 -5.17
C ASN A 96 13.26 -12.10 -5.04
N GLY A 97 14.33 -11.85 -4.29
CA GLY A 97 15.55 -12.64 -4.37
C GLY A 97 16.50 -12.14 -5.44
N TYR A 98 17.62 -12.83 -5.59
CA TYR A 98 18.66 -12.51 -6.56
C TYR A 98 19.52 -13.73 -6.90
N VAL A 99 20.22 -13.69 -8.03
CA VAL A 99 21.24 -14.68 -8.38
C VAL A 99 22.57 -14.20 -7.81
N ALA A 100 23.19 -15.01 -6.95
CA ALA A 100 24.49 -14.73 -6.38
C ALA A 100 25.62 -14.97 -7.40
N LYS A 101 26.82 -14.44 -7.13
CA LYS A 101 27.99 -14.56 -8.02
C LYS A 101 28.36 -16.00 -8.38
N ASN A 102 28.05 -16.97 -7.52
CA ASN A 102 28.26 -18.39 -7.74
C ASN A 102 27.13 -19.07 -8.54
N GLY A 103 26.23 -18.29 -9.17
CA GLY A 103 25.11 -18.81 -9.96
C GLY A 103 23.92 -19.30 -9.13
N ARG A 104 24.02 -19.34 -7.80
CA ARG A 104 22.93 -19.81 -6.93
C ARG A 104 21.84 -18.75 -6.79
N PHE A 105 20.58 -19.13 -6.95
CA PHE A 105 19.45 -18.26 -6.62
C PHE A 105 19.24 -18.19 -5.11
N VAL A 106 19.25 -16.98 -4.57
CA VAL A 106 18.91 -16.65 -3.19
C VAL A 106 17.45 -16.19 -3.17
N ARG A 107 16.60 -16.97 -2.50
CA ARG A 107 15.17 -16.68 -2.42
C ARG A 107 14.91 -15.40 -1.61
N GLY A 108 14.08 -14.52 -2.17
CA GLY A 108 13.62 -13.33 -1.45
C GLY A 108 12.61 -13.66 -0.35
N ASN A 109 12.47 -12.72 0.58
CA ASN A 109 11.35 -12.63 1.49
C ASN A 109 10.28 -11.71 0.87
N PRO A 110 9.15 -12.22 0.36
CA PRO A 110 8.12 -11.42 -0.29
C PRO A 110 7.26 -10.62 0.72
N PHE A 111 7.90 -9.74 1.50
CA PHE A 111 7.32 -9.06 2.66
C PHE A 111 6.04 -8.27 2.34
N ALA A 112 5.94 -7.60 1.18
CA ALA A 112 4.71 -6.87 0.86
C ALA A 112 3.53 -7.78 0.49
N VAL A 113 3.79 -8.91 -0.17
CA VAL A 113 2.74 -9.89 -0.50
C VAL A 113 2.25 -10.56 0.79
N ARG A 114 3.18 -10.91 1.69
CA ARG A 114 2.82 -11.43 3.03
C ARG A 114 2.03 -10.41 3.84
N ALA A 115 2.51 -9.16 3.90
CA ALA A 115 1.81 -8.08 4.59
C ALA A 115 0.39 -7.87 4.05
N TYR A 116 0.22 -7.85 2.72
CA TYR A 116 -1.10 -7.74 2.11
C TYR A 116 -2.01 -8.91 2.50
N ARG A 117 -1.50 -10.16 2.43
CA ARG A 117 -2.27 -11.34 2.82
C ARG A 117 -2.69 -11.29 4.29
N LEU A 118 -1.78 -10.94 5.18
CA LEU A 118 -2.03 -10.87 6.62
C LEU A 118 -2.97 -9.71 7.01
N LYS A 119 -2.87 -8.58 6.32
CA LYS A 119 -3.60 -7.35 6.64
C LYS A 119 -4.83 -7.10 5.77
N ARG A 120 -5.17 -7.97 4.81
CA ARG A 120 -6.29 -7.76 3.85
C ARG A 120 -7.57 -7.31 4.53
N VAL A 121 -7.99 -8.01 5.59
CA VAL A 121 -9.22 -7.68 6.33
C VAL A 121 -9.11 -6.30 6.99
N ALA A 122 -7.98 -6.02 7.66
CA ALA A 122 -7.74 -4.74 8.32
C ALA A 122 -7.64 -3.57 7.33
N ILE A 123 -7.06 -3.78 6.15
CA ILE A 123 -7.01 -2.80 5.05
C ILE A 123 -8.43 -2.44 4.63
N ASN A 124 -9.26 -3.44 4.34
CA ASN A 124 -10.66 -3.23 3.94
C ASN A 124 -11.46 -2.52 5.04
N GLN A 125 -11.29 -2.93 6.30
CA GLN A 125 -11.93 -2.27 7.43
C GLN A 125 -11.52 -0.80 7.57
N ALA A 126 -10.23 -0.48 7.45
CA ALA A 126 -9.75 0.89 7.52
C ALA A 126 -10.34 1.79 6.43
N VAL A 127 -10.42 1.26 5.20
CA VAL A 127 -11.04 1.94 4.06
C VAL A 127 -12.52 2.21 4.34
N MET A 128 -13.27 1.18 4.77
CA MET A 128 -14.71 1.31 5.04
C MET A 128 -15.01 2.22 6.23
N ASN A 129 -14.17 2.20 7.26
CA ASN A 129 -14.33 3.07 8.43
C ASN A 129 -14.19 4.55 8.05
N GLU A 130 -13.19 4.89 7.23
CA GLU A 130 -13.03 6.26 6.73
C GLU A 130 -14.18 6.69 5.80
N MET A 131 -14.70 5.78 4.97
CA MET A 131 -15.88 6.07 4.14
C MET A 131 -17.12 6.34 5.00
N ARG A 132 -17.35 5.56 6.06
CA ARG A 132 -18.50 5.69 6.96
C ARG A 132 -18.47 6.97 7.81
N LYS A 133 -17.29 7.43 8.23
CA LYS A 133 -17.17 8.66 9.04
C LYS A 133 -17.86 9.86 8.40
N GLY A 134 -17.86 9.93 7.08
CA GLY A 134 -18.52 11.01 6.38
C GLY A 134 -20.02 10.81 6.12
N ALA A 135 -20.57 9.60 6.28
CA ALA A 135 -22.00 9.34 6.10
C ALA A 135 -22.83 9.70 7.36
N ARG A 136 -22.17 10.01 8.48
CA ARG A 136 -22.80 10.40 9.75
C ARG A 136 -22.75 11.91 10.04
N SER A 137 -22.17 12.70 9.13
CA SER A 137 -22.16 14.16 9.15
C SER A 137 -23.13 14.70 8.12
#